data_AF-A0A101FTB3-F1
#
_entry.id   AF-A0A101FTB3-F1
#
_cell.length_a   1.000
_cell.length_b   1.000
_cell.length_c   1.000
_cell.angle_alpha   90.00
_cell.angle_beta   90.00
_cell.angle_gamma   90.00
#
_symmetry.space_group_name_H-M   'P 1'
#
loop_
_entity.id
_entity.type
_entity.pdbx_description
1 polymer ?
#
loop_
_entity_poly.entity_id
_entity_poly.type
_entity_poly.pdbx_seq_one_letter_code
_entity_poly.pdbx_strand_id
1 'polypeptide(L)'
;MSEDEKLNAYRQKRDFAKTSEPEGSGERKTEGKPRYSIQKHRSKRLHYDLRLEVEGVLKSWAVPKGPSMDTREKRLAVPTEDHPLDYIDFEGTIPEGEYGAGSVIVWDIGTYENTTNADGDEVPMTEALEKGHATVFLSGEKLVGGFALTRTGQGKNERWILVKMKDDFARPEVDILEAEPNSALTGRSVDEVGEEEKS
;
A
#
# COMPACT_ATOMS: atom_id res chain seq x y z
N MET A 1 -17.94 5.68 10.54
CA MET A 1 -17.69 6.71 9.52
C MET A 1 -18.08 6.15 8.17
N SER A 2 -18.76 6.92 7.32
CA SER A 2 -19.06 6.50 5.95
C SER A 2 -17.77 6.47 5.10
N GLU A 3 -17.82 5.79 3.95
CA GLU A 3 -16.73 5.80 2.97
C GLU A 3 -16.37 7.23 2.54
N ASP A 4 -17.38 8.07 2.29
CA ASP A 4 -17.19 9.49 1.94
C ASP A 4 -16.44 10.27 3.02
N GLU A 5 -16.72 10.02 4.30
CA GLU A 5 -15.99 10.66 5.40
C GLU A 5 -14.53 10.21 5.44
N LYS A 6 -14.26 8.93 5.15
CA LYS A 6 -12.89 8.36 5.10
C LYS A 6 -12.09 8.93 3.93
N LEU A 7 -12.72 9.13 2.77
CA LEU A 7 -12.06 9.65 1.56
C LEU A 7 -11.95 11.18 1.49
N ASN A 8 -12.48 11.92 2.47
CA ASN A 8 -12.50 13.38 2.43
C ASN A 8 -11.08 13.99 2.33
N ALA A 9 -10.14 13.51 3.14
CA ALA A 9 -8.74 13.95 3.06
C ALA A 9 -8.08 13.60 1.73
N TYR A 10 -8.47 12.47 1.12
CA TYR A 10 -7.99 12.07 -0.19
C TYR A 10 -8.47 13.04 -1.26
N ARG A 11 -9.78 13.26 -1.35
CA ARG A 11 -10.41 14.11 -2.38
C ARG A 11 -9.97 15.56 -2.27
N GLN A 12 -9.78 16.10 -1.05
CA GLN A 12 -9.28 17.46 -0.85
C GLN A 12 -7.86 17.72 -1.39
N LYS A 13 -7.06 16.66 -1.57
CA LYS A 13 -5.67 16.77 -2.04
C LYS A 13 -5.50 16.61 -3.54
N ARG A 14 -6.56 16.30 -4.29
CA ARG A 14 -6.50 16.02 -5.74
C ARG A 14 -7.33 17.04 -6.51
N ASP A 15 -6.83 17.39 -7.69
CA ASP A 15 -7.61 18.03 -8.73
C ASP A 15 -7.94 17.00 -9.81
N PHE A 16 -9.11 16.36 -9.73
CA PHE A 16 -9.56 15.32 -10.66
C PHE A 16 -9.83 15.83 -12.08
N ALA A 17 -9.76 17.15 -12.31
CA ALA A 17 -9.73 17.70 -13.66
C ALA A 17 -8.35 17.60 -14.32
N LYS A 18 -7.30 17.28 -13.55
CA LYS A 18 -5.91 17.16 -14.01
C LYS A 18 -5.34 15.77 -13.84
N THR A 19 -5.58 15.14 -12.68
CA THR A 19 -5.06 13.80 -12.39
C THR A 19 -5.96 12.73 -12.99
N SER A 20 -5.37 11.63 -13.47
CA SER A 20 -6.10 10.42 -13.89
C SER A 20 -6.42 9.49 -12.71
N GLU A 21 -6.05 9.89 -11.49
CA GLU A 21 -6.39 9.15 -10.28
C GLU A 21 -7.92 9.05 -10.08
N PRO A 22 -8.43 7.90 -9.58
CA PRO A 22 -9.86 7.71 -9.37
C PRO A 22 -10.39 8.56 -8.22
N GLU A 23 -11.56 9.16 -8.39
CA GLU A 23 -12.22 9.97 -7.34
C GLU A 23 -12.85 9.12 -6.22
N GLY A 24 -13.12 7.84 -6.51
CA GLY A 24 -13.86 6.95 -5.61
C GLY A 24 -15.35 7.26 -5.60
N SER A 25 -15.95 7.49 -6.77
CA SER A 25 -17.38 7.76 -6.92
C SER A 25 -18.16 6.44 -7.08
N GLY A 26 -18.50 5.80 -5.95
CA GLY A 26 -19.43 4.68 -5.92
C GLY A 26 -19.18 3.74 -4.74
N GLU A 27 -20.25 3.28 -4.08
CA GLU A 27 -20.16 2.23 -3.07
C GLU A 27 -19.77 0.91 -3.75
N ARG A 28 -18.48 0.56 -3.73
CA ARG A 28 -18.07 -0.80 -4.09
C ARG A 28 -18.33 -1.71 -2.90
N LYS A 29 -19.23 -2.68 -3.10
CA LYS A 29 -19.37 -3.79 -2.16
C LYS A 29 -18.08 -4.62 -2.20
N THR A 30 -17.44 -4.74 -1.04
CA THR A 30 -16.29 -5.62 -0.84
C THR A 30 -16.80 -7.06 -0.78
N GLU A 31 -16.78 -7.76 -1.92
CA GLU A 31 -17.10 -9.19 -1.98
C GLU A 31 -15.80 -10.01 -2.15
N GLY A 32 -15.58 -10.99 -1.27
CA GLY A 32 -14.41 -11.87 -1.31
C GLY A 32 -13.36 -11.59 -0.24
N LYS A 33 -12.14 -12.10 -0.45
CA LYS A 33 -11.00 -11.83 0.43
C LYS A 33 -10.53 -10.38 0.25
N PRO A 34 -10.15 -9.67 1.32
CA PRO A 34 -9.69 -8.30 1.20
C PRO A 34 -8.40 -8.24 0.40
N ARG A 35 -8.28 -7.21 -0.43
CA ARG A 35 -7.16 -7.04 -1.35
C ARG A 35 -6.03 -6.21 -0.75
N TYR A 36 -4.84 -6.35 -1.30
CA TYR A 36 -3.75 -5.42 -1.07
C TYR A 36 -3.07 -5.05 -2.39
N SER A 37 -2.37 -3.92 -2.37
CA SER A 37 -1.38 -3.62 -3.39
C SER A 37 -0.17 -2.91 -2.78
N ILE A 38 0.94 -2.99 -3.50
CA ILE A 38 2.11 -2.17 -3.28
C ILE A 38 2.40 -1.44 -4.58
N GLN A 39 2.31 -0.13 -4.57
CA GLN A 39 2.66 0.68 -5.73
C GLN A 39 4.08 1.19 -5.61
N LYS A 40 4.90 1.07 -6.66
CA LYS A 40 6.22 1.71 -6.73
C LYS A 40 6.02 3.09 -7.34
N HIS A 41 6.41 4.10 -6.59
CA HIS A 41 6.10 5.50 -6.89
C HIS A 41 7.37 6.32 -7.03
N ARG A 42 7.66 6.74 -8.26
CA ARG A 42 8.76 7.64 -8.60
C ARG A 42 8.30 9.10 -8.54
N SER A 43 8.13 9.60 -7.32
CA SER A 43 7.92 11.02 -7.06
C SER A 43 9.27 11.75 -6.91
N LYS A 44 9.32 12.86 -6.16
CA LYS A 44 10.58 13.52 -5.73
C LYS A 44 11.60 12.54 -5.15
N ARG A 45 11.13 11.47 -4.50
CA ARG A 45 11.94 10.34 -4.06
C ARG A 45 11.21 9.06 -4.40
N LEU A 46 11.95 8.06 -4.86
CA LEU A 46 11.42 6.72 -5.01
C LEU A 46 10.95 6.19 -3.64
N HIS A 47 9.74 5.68 -3.60
CA HIS A 47 9.15 5.00 -2.45
C HIS A 47 8.13 3.98 -2.93
N TYR A 48 7.57 3.22 -1.99
CA TYR A 48 6.54 2.24 -2.27
C TYR A 48 5.33 2.51 -1.38
N ASP A 49 4.14 2.56 -1.93
CA ASP A 49 2.90 2.76 -1.19
C ASP A 49 2.23 1.41 -0.93
N LEU A 50 2.24 0.96 0.33
CA LEU A 50 1.50 -0.22 0.78
C LEU A 50 0.05 0.16 1.06
N ARG A 51 -0.88 -0.63 0.53
CA ARG A 51 -2.33 -0.41 0.66
C ARG A 51 -3.02 -1.70 1.07
N LEU A 52 -3.84 -1.63 2.12
CA LEU A 52 -4.69 -2.73 2.59
C LEU A 52 -6.16 -2.31 2.52
N GLU A 53 -7.00 -3.12 1.88
CA GLU A 53 -8.44 -2.93 1.86
C GLU A 53 -9.04 -3.17 3.25
N VAL A 54 -9.56 -2.13 3.90
CA VAL A 54 -10.20 -2.22 5.22
C VAL A 54 -11.45 -1.35 5.25
N GLU A 55 -12.61 -1.98 5.46
CA GLU A 55 -13.91 -1.31 5.57
C GLU A 55 -14.20 -0.28 4.46
N GLY A 56 -14.08 -0.71 3.20
CA GLY A 56 -14.46 0.08 2.03
C GLY A 56 -13.41 1.09 1.55
N VAL A 57 -12.24 1.16 2.17
CA VAL A 57 -11.14 2.04 1.73
C VAL A 57 -9.79 1.32 1.77
N LEU A 58 -8.79 1.89 1.12
CA LEU A 58 -7.40 1.45 1.17
C LEU A 58 -6.63 2.20 2.27
N LYS A 59 -6.43 1.55 3.41
CA LYS A 59 -5.49 2.03 4.44
C LYS A 59 -4.09 1.99 3.88
N SER A 60 -3.41 3.15 3.89
CA SER A 60 -2.23 3.37 3.07
C SER A 60 -1.02 3.86 3.87
N TRP A 61 0.16 3.37 3.50
CA TRP A 61 1.45 3.80 4.05
C TRP A 61 2.50 3.96 2.96
N ALA A 62 3.22 5.09 2.98
CA ALA A 62 4.43 5.26 2.21
C ALA A 62 5.60 4.54 2.91
N VAL A 63 6.25 3.62 2.22
CA VAL A 63 7.40 2.81 2.66
C VAL A 63 8.63 3.25 1.87
N PRO A 64 9.45 4.20 2.37
CA PRO A 64 10.47 4.87 1.56
C PRO A 64 11.53 3.93 0.96
N LYS A 65 11.83 2.84 1.66
CA LYS A 65 12.79 1.84 1.16
C LYS A 65 12.12 0.66 0.46
N GLY A 66 10.79 0.57 0.46
CA GLY A 66 10.05 -0.61 0.03
C GLY A 66 9.97 -1.72 1.10
N PRO A 67 9.18 -2.78 0.85
CA PRO A 67 9.14 -3.98 1.68
C PRO A 67 10.47 -4.74 1.65
N SER A 68 10.62 -5.72 2.54
CA SER A 68 11.76 -6.65 2.56
C SER A 68 11.28 -8.05 2.85
N MET A 69 11.98 -9.05 2.32
CA MET A 69 11.78 -10.46 2.64
C MET A 69 12.74 -10.96 3.74
N ASP A 70 13.63 -10.09 4.25
CA ASP A 70 14.47 -10.39 5.42
C ASP A 70 13.73 -10.04 6.73
N THR A 71 13.57 -11.04 7.58
CA THR A 71 12.92 -10.91 8.91
C THR A 71 13.66 -9.99 9.88
N ARG A 72 14.92 -9.66 9.60
CA ARG A 72 15.76 -8.79 10.44
C ARG A 72 15.60 -7.32 10.06
N GLU A 73 15.08 -7.04 8.87
CA GLU A 73 14.93 -5.67 8.39
C GLU A 73 13.63 -5.03 8.88
N LYS A 74 13.76 -3.80 9.38
CA LYS A 74 12.64 -2.97 9.81
C LYS A 74 12.43 -1.86 8.79
N ARG A 75 11.31 -1.89 8.07
CA ARG A 75 10.99 -0.89 7.05
C ARG A 75 10.06 0.16 7.65
N LEU A 76 10.47 1.43 7.59
CA LEU A 76 9.61 2.54 7.97
C LEU A 76 8.40 2.60 7.03
N ALA A 77 7.21 2.69 7.60
CA ALA A 77 5.94 2.88 6.91
C ALA A 77 5.27 4.14 7.47
N VAL A 78 5.08 5.17 6.66
CA VAL A 78 4.50 6.45 7.08
C VAL A 78 3.04 6.48 6.64
N PRO A 79 2.07 6.63 7.56
CA PRO A 79 0.66 6.70 7.18
C PRO A 79 0.41 7.83 6.19
N THR A 80 -0.41 7.55 5.18
CA THR A 80 -0.94 8.53 4.24
C THR A 80 -2.47 8.55 4.33
N GLU A 81 -3.11 9.33 3.48
CA GLU A 81 -4.58 9.34 3.40
C GLU A 81 -5.12 7.95 3.00
N ASP A 82 -6.34 7.65 3.42
CA ASP A 82 -7.10 6.52 2.87
C ASP A 82 -7.30 6.75 1.36
N HIS A 83 -7.20 5.71 0.55
CA HIS A 83 -7.44 5.81 -0.90
C HIS A 83 -8.73 5.06 -1.27
N PRO A 84 -9.40 5.44 -2.38
CA PRO A 84 -10.56 4.69 -2.85
C PRO A 84 -10.14 3.28 -3.31
N LEU A 85 -11.06 2.31 -3.25
CA LEU A 85 -10.76 0.92 -3.65
C LEU A 85 -10.28 0.82 -5.09
N ASP A 86 -10.79 1.68 -5.96
CA ASP A 86 -10.43 1.79 -7.39
C ASP A 86 -8.99 2.24 -7.61
N TYR A 87 -8.31 2.72 -6.57
CA TYR A 87 -6.90 3.09 -6.64
C TYR A 87 -5.97 1.86 -6.61
N ILE A 88 -6.49 0.69 -6.25
CA ILE A 88 -5.66 -0.50 -5.96
C ILE A 88 -4.87 -0.99 -7.18
N ASP A 89 -5.40 -0.76 -8.38
CA ASP A 89 -4.84 -1.15 -9.67
C ASP A 89 -4.40 0.05 -10.53
N PHE A 90 -4.37 1.27 -9.97
CA PHE A 90 -3.94 2.47 -10.68
C PHE A 90 -2.46 2.39 -11.07
N GLU A 91 -2.18 2.56 -12.36
CA GLU A 91 -0.86 2.83 -12.96
C GLU A 91 -0.94 4.06 -13.86
N GLY A 92 0.08 4.90 -13.82
CA GLY A 92 0.13 6.11 -14.66
C GLY A 92 1.08 7.17 -14.11
N THR A 93 0.98 8.37 -14.68
CA THR A 93 1.74 9.52 -14.22
C THR A 93 0.82 10.56 -13.59
N ILE A 94 1.10 10.92 -12.34
CA ILE A 94 0.44 12.01 -11.63
C ILE A 94 1.12 13.32 -12.07
N PRO A 95 0.37 14.30 -12.62
CA PRO A 95 0.96 15.51 -13.20
C PRO A 95 1.83 16.32 -12.24
N GLU A 96 2.82 17.02 -12.79
CA GLU A 96 3.62 17.96 -11.99
C GLU A 96 2.76 19.04 -11.34
N GLY A 97 3.04 19.36 -10.08
CA GLY A 97 2.27 20.32 -9.29
C GLY A 97 1.11 19.69 -8.51
N GLU A 98 0.68 18.49 -8.87
CA GLU A 98 -0.33 17.75 -8.11
C GLU A 98 0.30 17.02 -6.91
N TYR A 99 -0.54 16.71 -5.91
CA TYR A 99 -0.10 15.97 -4.74
C TYR A 99 0.27 14.54 -5.13
N GLY A 100 1.52 14.15 -4.89
CA GLY A 100 2.02 12.85 -5.35
C GLY A 100 2.51 12.87 -6.79
N ALA A 101 2.83 14.03 -7.37
CA ALA A 101 3.43 14.11 -8.71
C ALA A 101 4.58 13.11 -8.93
N GLY A 102 4.51 12.37 -10.03
CA GLY A 102 5.42 11.28 -10.34
C GLY A 102 4.74 10.11 -11.02
N SER A 103 5.53 9.12 -11.42
CA SER A 103 5.04 7.92 -12.10
C SER A 103 4.80 6.80 -11.08
N VAL A 104 3.72 6.07 -11.28
CA VAL A 104 3.22 5.03 -10.37
C VAL A 104 2.99 3.76 -11.17
N ILE A 105 3.51 2.65 -10.65
CA ILE A 105 3.17 1.29 -11.11
C ILE A 105 2.65 0.46 -9.95
N VAL A 106 1.82 -0.53 -10.23
CA VAL A 106 1.41 -1.57 -9.29
C VAL A 106 2.53 -2.60 -9.24
N TRP A 107 3.43 -2.44 -8.26
CA TRP A 107 4.60 -3.30 -8.10
C TRP A 107 4.22 -4.68 -7.58
N ASP A 108 3.25 -4.80 -6.69
CA ASP A 108 2.69 -6.07 -6.24
C ASP A 108 1.19 -5.92 -5.97
N ILE A 109 0.43 -6.99 -6.14
CA ILE A 109 -1.01 -7.00 -5.94
C ILE A 109 -1.48 -8.40 -5.56
N GLY A 110 -2.51 -8.48 -4.72
CA GLY A 110 -3.07 -9.76 -4.34
C GLY A 110 -4.18 -9.64 -3.30
N THR A 111 -4.32 -10.69 -2.51
CA THR A 111 -5.21 -10.73 -1.34
C THR A 111 -4.39 -10.87 -0.07
N TYR A 112 -5.00 -10.54 1.06
CA TYR A 112 -4.40 -10.81 2.35
C TYR A 112 -5.38 -11.46 3.31
N GLU A 113 -4.83 -12.16 4.30
CA GLU A 113 -5.57 -12.69 5.45
C GLU A 113 -5.14 -11.93 6.70
N ASN A 114 -6.09 -11.48 7.51
CA ASN A 114 -5.78 -10.91 8.81
C ASN A 114 -5.40 -12.04 9.77
N THR A 115 -4.17 -12.02 10.28
CA THR A 115 -3.68 -13.01 11.24
C THR A 115 -3.54 -12.43 12.65
N THR A 116 -4.07 -11.23 12.87
CA THR A 116 -3.98 -10.54 14.16
C THR A 116 -4.86 -11.23 15.18
N ASN A 117 -4.25 -11.68 16.28
CA ASN A 117 -4.94 -12.33 17.37
C ASN A 117 -4.58 -11.67 18.70
N ALA A 118 -5.55 -11.61 19.62
CA ALA A 118 -5.36 -11.20 21.00
C ALA A 118 -6.07 -12.22 21.91
N ASP A 119 -5.36 -12.74 22.90
CA ASP A 119 -5.89 -13.74 23.85
C ASP A 119 -6.53 -15.00 23.22
N GLY A 120 -6.14 -15.33 21.98
CA GLY A 120 -6.63 -16.49 21.24
C GLY A 120 -7.79 -16.20 20.27
N ASP A 121 -8.29 -14.96 20.26
CA ASP A 121 -9.37 -14.52 19.38
C ASP A 121 -8.84 -13.62 18.25
N GLU A 122 -9.46 -13.73 17.07
CA GLU A 122 -9.17 -12.85 15.93
C GLU A 122 -9.59 -11.41 16.28
N VAL A 123 -8.67 -10.46 16.07
CA VAL A 123 -8.95 -9.04 16.24
C VAL A 123 -9.31 -8.47 14.88
N PRO A 124 -10.49 -7.83 14.71
CA PRO A 124 -10.86 -7.18 13.46
C PRO A 124 -9.78 -6.22 12.97
N MET A 125 -9.53 -6.18 11.66
CA MET A 125 -8.42 -5.40 11.10
C MET A 125 -8.47 -3.91 11.48
N THR A 126 -9.67 -3.31 11.52
CA THR A 126 -9.86 -1.92 11.97
C THR A 126 -9.36 -1.74 13.40
N GLU A 127 -9.75 -2.64 14.32
CA GLU A 127 -9.34 -2.59 15.72
C GLU A 127 -7.84 -2.86 15.89
N ALA A 128 -7.27 -3.78 15.11
CA ALA A 128 -5.83 -4.06 15.08
C ALA A 128 -5.02 -2.80 14.71
N LEU A 129 -5.45 -2.10 13.66
CA LEU A 129 -4.83 -0.84 13.23
C LEU A 129 -5.01 0.28 14.27
N GLU A 130 -6.19 0.39 14.88
CA GLU A 130 -6.46 1.34 15.96
C GLU A 130 -5.58 1.09 17.19
N LYS A 131 -5.40 -0.18 17.59
CA LYS A 131 -4.47 -0.58 18.66
C LYS A 131 -3.00 -0.37 18.29
N GLY A 132 -2.69 -0.21 17.01
CA GLY A 132 -1.34 0.07 16.52
C GLY A 132 -0.52 -1.19 16.25
N HIS A 133 -1.16 -2.34 16.10
CA HIS A 133 -0.47 -3.57 15.71
C HIS A 133 -1.40 -4.48 14.90
N ALA A 134 -0.97 -4.80 13.68
CA ALA A 134 -1.66 -5.74 12.81
C ALA A 134 -0.65 -6.72 12.21
N THR A 135 -1.06 -7.96 12.05
CA THR A 135 -0.33 -8.99 11.30
C THR A 135 -1.21 -9.51 10.18
N VAL A 136 -0.63 -9.67 9.00
CA VAL A 136 -1.33 -10.15 7.81
C VAL A 136 -0.49 -11.22 7.11
N PHE A 137 -1.16 -12.18 6.48
CA PHE A 137 -0.54 -13.07 5.52
C PHE A 137 -0.83 -12.54 4.11
N LEU A 138 0.20 -12.11 3.39
CA LEU A 138 0.08 -11.63 2.02
C LEU A 138 0.11 -12.80 1.04
N SER A 139 -0.75 -12.74 0.04
CA SER A 139 -0.82 -13.67 -1.09
C SER A 139 -0.94 -12.86 -2.39
N GLY A 140 0.18 -12.32 -2.85
CA GLY A 140 0.27 -11.67 -4.16
C GLY A 140 1.34 -12.27 -5.04
N GLU A 141 1.65 -11.56 -6.12
CA GLU A 141 2.57 -12.01 -7.18
C GLU A 141 4.01 -12.10 -6.66
N LYS A 142 4.42 -11.14 -5.80
CA LYS A 142 5.81 -11.03 -5.33
C LYS A 142 5.94 -11.32 -3.85
N LEU A 143 5.08 -10.71 -3.03
CA LEU A 143 5.11 -10.92 -1.59
C LEU A 143 4.15 -12.04 -1.21
N VAL A 144 4.73 -13.10 -0.64
CA VAL A 144 3.99 -14.18 -0.01
C VAL A 144 4.49 -14.34 1.42
N GLY A 145 3.57 -14.58 2.36
CA GLY A 145 3.90 -14.85 3.76
C GLY A 145 3.43 -13.78 4.75
N GLY A 146 3.76 -13.99 6.01
CA GLY A 146 3.39 -13.13 7.12
C GLY A 146 4.19 -11.82 7.16
N PHE A 147 3.49 -10.72 7.41
CA PHE A 147 4.03 -9.38 7.66
C PHE A 147 3.36 -8.75 8.89
N ALA A 148 4.12 -7.97 9.64
CA ALA A 148 3.63 -7.21 10.78
C ALA A 148 3.77 -5.70 10.54
N LEU A 149 2.73 -4.96 10.88
CA LEU A 149 2.71 -3.50 10.96
C LEU A 149 2.57 -3.10 12.43
N THR A 150 3.55 -2.38 12.95
CA THR A 150 3.54 -1.88 14.33
C THR A 150 3.70 -0.37 14.36
N ARG A 151 2.74 0.32 14.97
CA ARG A 151 2.77 1.77 15.17
C ARG A 151 3.80 2.14 16.24
N THR A 152 4.53 3.20 15.96
CA THR A 152 5.52 3.84 16.81
C THR A 152 5.22 5.34 16.85
N GLY A 153 5.21 5.94 18.03
CA GLY A 153 4.79 7.32 18.19
C GLY A 153 3.29 7.55 18.00
N GLN A 154 2.86 8.81 18.12
CA GLN A 154 1.45 9.24 18.04
C GLN A 154 1.37 10.65 17.43
N GLY A 155 0.18 11.02 16.94
CA GLY A 155 -0.10 12.34 16.39
C GLY A 155 0.82 12.69 15.21
N LYS A 156 1.45 13.87 15.24
CA LYS A 156 2.34 14.33 14.15
C LYS A 156 3.58 13.45 13.94
N ASN A 157 3.95 12.67 14.96
CA ASN A 157 5.09 11.75 14.94
C ASN A 157 4.66 10.30 14.71
N GLU A 158 3.40 10.05 14.33
CA GLU A 158 2.93 8.71 14.03
C GLU A 158 3.73 8.12 12.86
N ARG A 159 4.36 6.99 13.13
CA ARG A 159 5.11 6.19 12.16
C ARG A 159 4.79 4.73 12.40
N TRP A 160 4.90 3.91 11.38
CA TRP A 160 4.73 2.47 11.48
C TRP A 160 6.02 1.78 11.06
N ILE A 161 6.21 0.57 11.53
CA ILE A 161 7.28 -0.31 11.12
C ILE A 161 6.64 -1.54 10.48
N LEU A 162 6.98 -1.78 9.21
CA LEU A 162 6.67 -2.99 8.47
C LEU A 162 7.83 -3.98 8.63
N VAL A 163 7.52 -5.22 9.00
CA VAL A 163 8.50 -6.29 9.22
C VAL A 163 8.00 -7.59 8.61
N LYS A 164 8.86 -8.30 7.86
CA LYS A 164 8.60 -9.67 7.43
C LYS A 164 8.61 -10.61 8.64
N MET A 165 7.55 -11.37 8.83
CA MET A 165 7.50 -12.39 9.87
C MET A 165 8.30 -13.64 9.46
N LYS A 166 8.79 -14.38 10.44
CA LYS A 166 9.50 -15.64 10.19
C LYS A 166 8.50 -16.71 9.76
N ASP A 167 8.66 -17.19 8.54
CA ASP A 167 7.93 -18.31 7.93
C ASP A 167 8.74 -18.90 6.77
N ASP A 168 8.17 -19.88 6.08
CA ASP A 168 8.81 -20.58 4.96
C ASP A 168 8.98 -19.72 3.70
N PHE A 169 8.39 -18.53 3.65
CA PHE A 169 8.46 -17.62 2.51
C PHE A 169 9.52 -16.53 2.70
N ALA A 170 10.14 -16.40 3.87
CA ALA A 170 11.22 -15.45 4.10
C ALA A 170 12.41 -15.71 3.15
N ARG A 171 12.95 -14.64 2.55
CA ARG A 171 14.06 -14.69 1.59
C ARG A 171 15.14 -13.66 1.96
N PRO A 172 15.89 -13.87 3.07
CA PRO A 172 16.85 -12.88 3.56
C PRO A 172 18.05 -12.64 2.63
N GLU A 173 18.33 -13.55 1.69
CA GLU A 173 19.45 -13.44 0.74
C GLU A 173 19.06 -12.74 -0.58
N VAL A 174 17.78 -12.36 -0.74
CA VAL A 174 17.25 -11.76 -1.98
C VAL A 174 16.73 -10.37 -1.70
N ASP A 175 17.27 -9.36 -2.37
CA ASP A 175 16.61 -8.07 -2.49
C ASP A 175 15.47 -8.17 -3.50
N ILE A 176 14.25 -8.32 -2.99
CA ILE A 176 13.05 -8.50 -3.81
C ILE A 176 12.78 -7.28 -4.71
N LEU A 177 13.23 -6.08 -4.33
CA LEU A 177 12.97 -4.85 -5.07
C LEU A 177 13.82 -4.78 -6.35
N GLU A 178 15.03 -5.37 -6.29
CA GLU A 178 15.95 -5.50 -7.42
C GLU A 178 15.65 -6.75 -8.25
N ALA A 179 15.27 -7.86 -7.60
CA ALA A 179 14.94 -9.11 -8.28
C ALA A 179 13.66 -8.99 -9.13
N GLU A 180 12.67 -8.24 -8.65
CA GLU A 180 11.36 -8.13 -9.30
C GLU A 180 10.91 -6.66 -9.39
N PRO A 181 11.57 -5.81 -10.21
CA PRO A 181 11.41 -4.35 -10.14
C PRO A 181 10.16 -3.77 -10.82
N ASN A 182 9.49 -4.56 -11.67
CA ASN A 182 8.49 -4.10 -12.65
C ASN A 182 7.05 -4.25 -12.19
N SER A 183 6.10 -3.76 -12.96
CA SER A 183 4.66 -3.87 -12.69
C SER A 183 4.22 -5.34 -12.66
N ALA A 184 3.42 -5.70 -11.65
CA ALA A 184 2.72 -6.98 -11.59
C ALA A 184 1.55 -7.07 -12.60
N LEU A 185 1.02 -5.93 -13.06
CA LEU A 185 -0.10 -5.87 -14.00
C LEU A 185 0.35 -5.85 -15.45
N THR A 186 1.37 -5.05 -15.77
CA THR A 186 1.77 -4.74 -17.15
C THR A 186 3.19 -5.16 -17.50
N GLY A 187 4.00 -5.54 -16.51
CA GLY A 187 5.42 -5.84 -16.71
C GLY A 187 6.30 -4.61 -17.00
N ARG A 188 5.72 -3.40 -17.12
CA ARG A 188 6.44 -2.14 -17.33
C ARG A 188 7.22 -1.73 -16.08
N SER A 189 8.35 -1.08 -16.29
CA SER A 189 9.09 -0.37 -15.26
C SER A 189 8.41 0.98 -14.96
N VAL A 190 8.69 1.53 -13.77
CA VAL A 190 8.19 2.87 -13.39
C VAL A 190 8.77 3.99 -14.25
N ASP A 191 9.93 3.75 -14.86
CA ASP A 191 10.60 4.71 -15.73
C ASP A 191 9.92 4.75 -17.11
N GLU A 192 9.57 3.60 -17.68
CA GLU A 192 8.80 3.51 -18.93
C GLU A 192 7.45 4.23 -18.83
N VAL A 193 6.72 4.03 -17.73
CA VAL A 193 5.44 4.74 -17.48
C VAL A 193 5.63 6.26 -17.40
N GLY A 194 6.79 6.72 -16.91
CA GLY A 194 7.11 8.15 -16.84
C GLY A 194 7.59 8.78 -18.14
N GLU A 195 8.05 7.98 -19.10
CA GLU A 195 8.48 8.44 -20.43
C GLU A 195 7.33 8.44 -21.44
N GLU A 196 6.45 7.45 -21.38
CA GLU A 196 5.29 7.29 -22.27
C GLU A 196 4.35 8.50 -22.21
N GLU A 197 4.08 9.01 -21.00
CA GLU A 197 3.16 10.14 -20.76
C GLU A 197 3.79 11.53 -21.05
N LYS A 198 5.07 11.58 -21.43
CA LYS A 198 5.76 12.82 -21.85
C LYS A 198 5.82 12.99 -23.36
N SER A 199 5.47 11.95 -24.12
CA SER A 199 5.54 11.89 -25.59
C SER A 199 4.22 12.27 -26.24
#